data_AF-M0E2X7-F1
#
_entry.id   AF-M0E2X7-F1
#
_cell.length_a   1.000
_cell.length_b   1.000
_cell.length_c   1.000
_cell.angle_alpha   90.00
_cell.angle_beta   90.00
_cell.angle_gamma   90.00
#
_symmetry.space_group_name_H-M   'P 1'
#
loop_
_entity.id
_entity.type
_entity.pdbx_description
1 polymer ?
#
loop_
_entity_poly.entity_id
_entity_poly.type
_entity_poly.pdbx_seq_one_letter_code
_entity_poly.pdbx_strand_id
1 'polypeptide(L)'
;MESEEDVLPDWISSRIEEPNFNKDLTQKRVAEEFVFGDRPFYSVSQMHAALGGSASDDTVRTRLEELNERDVLRLQEINNGKIYWVNRPESTWPIPPDVEVEPKSSETSLSEWRNQTHVQTAAVSILAAILGTAITLVGVFQIGGYYQLPISGNDLITYGLSAALVSYVGMIASGAMWIFNQSAPE
;
A
#
# COMPACT_ATOMS: atom_id res chain seq x y z
N MET A 1 -18.90 36.29 21.60
CA MET A 1 -19.51 34.96 21.72
C MET A 1 -18.37 34.05 22.11
N GLU A 2 -18.26 33.76 23.40
CA GLU A 2 -17.33 32.74 23.91
C GLU A 2 -17.65 31.43 23.21
N SER A 3 -16.66 30.86 22.52
CA SER A 3 -16.73 29.47 22.08
C SER A 3 -16.73 28.63 23.36
N GLU A 4 -17.86 27.99 23.67
CA GLU A 4 -17.86 26.84 24.57
C GLU A 4 -16.72 25.94 24.12
N GLU A 5 -15.76 25.68 24.99
CA GLU A 5 -14.77 24.65 24.72
C GLU A 5 -15.56 23.37 24.43
N ASP A 6 -15.47 22.84 23.21
CA ASP A 6 -16.05 21.55 22.85
C ASP A 6 -15.30 20.47 23.65
N VAL A 7 -15.74 20.28 24.89
CA VAL A 7 -15.13 19.34 25.83
C VAL A 7 -15.54 17.94 25.40
N LEU A 8 -14.56 17.15 24.98
CA LEU A 8 -14.76 15.73 24.71
C LEU A 8 -15.37 15.04 25.93
N PRO A 9 -16.34 14.13 25.74
CA PRO A 9 -16.91 13.33 26.81
C PRO A 9 -15.83 12.65 27.67
N ASP A 10 -16.05 12.56 28.98
CA ASP A 10 -15.08 12.03 29.96
C ASP A 10 -14.54 10.64 29.60
N TRP A 11 -15.37 9.80 28.99
CA TRP A 11 -14.98 8.45 28.61
C TRP A 11 -13.98 8.41 27.43
N ILE A 12 -13.93 9.47 26.61
CA ILE A 12 -12.91 9.66 25.56
C ILE A 12 -11.70 10.36 26.16
N SER A 13 -11.91 11.48 26.85
CA SER A 13 -10.83 12.31 27.37
C SER A 13 -9.91 11.55 28.34
N SER A 14 -10.46 10.60 29.11
CA SER A 14 -9.70 9.71 30.00
C SER A 14 -8.86 8.64 29.30
N ARG A 15 -9.10 8.37 28.01
CA ARG A 15 -8.42 7.31 27.24
C ARG A 15 -7.42 7.83 26.21
N ILE A 16 -7.55 9.10 25.83
CA ILE A 16 -6.65 9.75 24.87
C ILE A 16 -5.45 10.39 25.58
N GLU A 17 -4.38 10.60 24.83
CA GLU A 17 -3.22 11.36 25.31
C GLU A 17 -3.55 12.84 25.49
N GLU A 18 -2.89 13.46 26.46
CA GLU A 18 -2.92 14.92 26.60
C GLU A 18 -2.42 15.59 25.31
N PRO A 19 -3.05 16.72 24.90
CA PRO A 19 -2.65 17.42 23.69
C PRO A 19 -1.17 17.82 23.72
N ASN A 20 -0.40 17.31 22.77
CA ASN A 20 1.01 17.67 22.60
C ASN A 20 1.15 18.60 21.39
N PHE A 21 1.56 19.84 21.63
CA PHE A 21 1.74 20.86 20.60
C PHE A 21 2.86 20.58 19.59
N ASN A 22 3.72 19.59 19.86
CA ASN A 22 4.77 19.16 18.93
C ASN A 22 4.27 18.10 17.91
N LYS A 23 3.03 17.63 18.02
CA LYS A 23 2.44 16.68 17.07
C LYS A 23 1.62 17.41 16.01
N ASP A 24 1.85 17.09 14.74
CA ASP A 24 1.11 17.66 13.60
C ASP A 24 -0.41 17.37 13.67
N LEU A 25 -0.79 16.26 14.29
CA LEU A 25 -2.17 15.88 14.56
C LEU A 25 -2.26 15.21 15.94
N THR A 26 -3.21 15.62 16.78
CA THR A 26 -3.45 15.05 18.11
C THR A 26 -4.61 14.05 18.09
N GLN A 27 -4.58 13.08 19.01
CA GLN A 27 -5.70 12.15 19.21
C GLN A 27 -6.99 12.90 19.57
N LYS A 28 -6.87 13.95 20.40
CA LYS A 28 -7.98 14.86 20.74
C LYS A 28 -8.65 15.40 19.49
N ARG A 29 -7.88 15.91 18.52
CA ARG A 29 -8.44 16.50 17.30
C ARG A 29 -9.19 15.48 16.43
N VAL A 30 -8.69 14.26 16.34
CA VAL A 30 -9.39 13.18 15.61
C VAL A 30 -10.66 12.75 16.35
N ALA A 31 -10.60 12.65 17.68
CA ALA A 31 -11.76 12.29 18.49
C ALA A 31 -12.85 13.37 18.48
N GLU A 32 -12.48 14.66 18.44
CA GLU A 32 -13.42 15.78 18.28
C GLU A 32 -14.25 15.61 17.00
N GLU A 33 -13.61 15.25 15.89
CA GLU A 33 -14.30 15.04 14.62
C GLU A 33 -15.32 13.90 14.68
N PHE A 34 -15.07 12.85 15.48
CA PHE A 34 -16.04 11.76 15.68
C PHE A 34 -17.22 12.14 16.59
N VAL A 35 -17.04 13.10 17.49
CA VAL A 35 -18.06 13.49 18.48
C VAL A 35 -18.91 14.65 17.98
N PHE A 36 -18.26 15.64 17.37
CA PHE A 36 -18.87 16.91 16.97
C PHE A 36 -19.04 17.03 15.45
N GLY A 37 -18.40 16.16 14.67
CA GLY A 37 -18.56 16.11 13.22
C GLY A 37 -19.88 15.50 12.78
N ASP A 38 -20.25 15.76 11.53
CA ASP A 38 -21.55 15.37 10.97
C ASP A 38 -21.64 13.89 10.56
N ARG A 39 -20.52 13.15 10.56
CA ARG A 39 -20.48 11.78 10.04
C ARG A 39 -20.39 10.74 11.15
N PRO A 40 -21.17 9.66 11.06
CA PRO A 40 -21.11 8.58 12.05
C PRO A 40 -19.82 7.73 11.95
N PHE A 41 -19.04 7.90 10.87
CA PHE A 41 -17.88 7.09 10.59
C PHE A 41 -16.93 7.75 9.59
N TYR A 42 -15.68 7.27 9.57
CA TYR A 42 -14.65 7.75 8.65
C TYR A 42 -13.72 6.62 8.18
N SER A 43 -13.35 6.64 6.90
CA SER A 43 -12.09 6.06 6.41
C SER A 43 -10.93 7.03 6.60
N VAL A 44 -9.68 6.57 6.44
CA VAL A 44 -8.48 7.43 6.55
C VAL A 44 -8.60 8.67 5.64
N SER A 45 -8.94 8.48 4.37
CA SER A 45 -9.06 9.60 3.41
C SER A 45 -10.22 10.54 3.73
N GLN A 46 -11.32 10.02 4.30
CA GLN A 46 -12.45 10.84 4.72
C GLN A 46 -12.08 11.70 5.95
N MET A 47 -11.39 11.11 6.93
CA MET A 47 -10.90 11.82 8.11
C MET A 47 -9.87 12.88 7.71
N HIS A 48 -8.93 12.54 6.82
CA HIS A 48 -7.97 13.49 6.28
C HIS A 48 -8.65 14.71 5.63
N ALA A 49 -9.68 14.48 4.82
CA ALA A 49 -10.46 15.55 4.21
C ALA A 49 -11.24 16.39 5.25
N ALA A 50 -11.82 15.75 6.27
CA ALA A 50 -12.57 16.44 7.33
C ALA A 50 -11.66 17.34 8.19
N LEU A 51 -10.41 16.91 8.42
CA LEU A 51 -9.39 17.69 9.12
C LEU A 51 -8.76 18.80 8.26
N GLY A 52 -9.27 19.02 7.05
CA GLY A 52 -8.78 20.05 6.14
C GLY A 52 -7.43 19.74 5.48
N GLY A 53 -7.00 18.48 5.50
CA GLY A 53 -5.74 18.04 4.89
C GLY A 53 -4.47 18.57 5.59
N SER A 54 -4.56 18.90 6.87
CA SER A 54 -3.46 19.50 7.64
C SER A 54 -2.33 18.53 7.99
N ALA A 55 -2.59 17.22 8.00
CA ALA A 55 -1.65 16.16 8.34
C ALA A 55 -1.63 15.08 7.27
N SER A 56 -0.53 14.34 7.12
CA SER A 56 -0.45 13.28 6.10
C SER A 56 -1.44 12.13 6.35
N ASP A 57 -1.82 11.40 5.30
CA ASP A 57 -2.66 10.19 5.40
C ASP A 57 -2.07 9.15 6.37
N ASP A 58 -0.74 9.02 6.41
CA ASP A 58 -0.06 8.11 7.34
C ASP A 58 -0.20 8.59 8.80
N THR A 59 -0.09 9.91 9.04
CA THR A 59 -0.32 10.49 10.37
C THR A 59 -1.77 10.27 10.82
N VAL A 60 -2.74 10.49 9.93
CA VAL A 60 -4.17 10.25 10.21
C VAL A 60 -4.41 8.78 10.53
N ARG A 61 -3.85 7.86 9.74
CA ARG A 61 -3.96 6.41 9.97
C ARG A 61 -3.43 6.02 11.35
N THR A 62 -2.22 6.46 11.70
CA THR A 62 -1.62 6.19 13.01
C THR A 62 -2.52 6.67 14.14
N ARG A 63 -3.11 7.87 14.04
CA ARG A 63 -4.01 8.39 15.08
C ARG A 63 -5.31 7.59 15.21
N LEU A 64 -5.87 7.14 14.09
CA LEU A 64 -7.07 6.28 14.09
C LEU A 64 -6.77 4.90 14.71
N GLU A 65 -5.61 4.32 14.41
CA GLU A 65 -5.15 3.05 14.99
C GLU A 65 -4.90 3.18 16.49
N GLU A 66 -4.23 4.24 16.95
CA GLU A 66 -4.04 4.53 18.38
C GLU A 66 -5.38 4.66 19.13
N LEU A 67 -6.37 5.34 18.55
CA LEU A 67 -7.69 5.49 19.15
C LEU A 67 -8.49 4.17 19.19
N ASN A 68 -8.30 3.30 18.21
CA ASN A 68 -8.85 1.95 18.23
C ASN A 68 -8.18 1.08 19.31
N GLU A 69 -6.86 1.14 19.44
CA GLU A 69 -6.11 0.42 20.50
C GLU A 69 -6.50 0.86 21.92
N ARG A 70 -6.96 2.11 22.06
CA ARG A 70 -7.43 2.69 23.33
C ARG A 70 -8.93 2.48 23.57
N ASP A 71 -9.58 1.61 22.81
CA ASP A 71 -11.03 1.32 22.90
C ASP A 71 -11.93 2.56 22.73
N VAL A 72 -11.44 3.64 22.10
CA VAL A 72 -12.25 4.82 21.78
C VAL A 72 -13.03 4.60 20.48
N LEU A 73 -12.37 3.97 19.50
CA LEU A 73 -12.95 3.64 18.21
C LEU A 73 -13.07 2.12 18.04
N ARG A 74 -13.98 1.73 17.15
CA ARG A 74 -14.08 0.40 16.57
C ARG A 74 -13.55 0.46 15.15
N LEU A 75 -12.98 -0.65 14.69
CA LEU A 75 -12.44 -0.82 13.35
C LEU A 75 -13.14 -1.98 12.65
N GLN A 76 -13.46 -1.80 11.37
CA GLN A 76 -13.82 -2.88 10.45
C GLN A 76 -13.00 -2.75 9.16
N GLU A 77 -12.48 -3.87 8.69
CA GLU A 77 -11.87 -3.98 7.37
C GLU A 77 -12.95 -4.26 6.31
N ILE A 78 -12.89 -3.53 5.20
CA ILE A 78 -13.76 -3.69 4.03
C ILE A 78 -12.89 -3.79 2.76
N ASN A 79 -13.49 -4.21 1.64
CA ASN A 79 -12.80 -4.40 0.35
C ASN A 79 -11.96 -3.18 -0.11
N ASN A 80 -12.35 -1.96 0.28
CA ASN A 80 -11.67 -0.72 -0.09
C ASN A 80 -10.99 0.01 1.08
N GLY A 81 -10.64 -0.70 2.16
CA GLY A 81 -9.82 -0.17 3.25
C GLY A 81 -10.41 -0.37 4.65
N LYS A 82 -10.02 0.50 5.58
CA LYS A 82 -10.42 0.45 6.98
C LYS A 82 -11.44 1.55 7.28
N ILE A 83 -12.47 1.21 8.04
CA ILE A 83 -13.45 2.18 8.52
C ILE A 83 -13.50 2.18 10.04
N TYR A 84 -13.57 3.38 10.60
CA TYR A 84 -13.54 3.63 12.02
C TYR A 84 -14.83 4.34 12.45
N TRP A 85 -15.35 3.97 13.63
CA TRP A 85 -16.51 4.63 14.27
C TRP A 85 -16.38 4.58 15.79
N VAL A 86 -17.21 5.34 16.50
CA VAL A 86 -17.19 5.44 17.96
C VAL A 86 -17.54 4.11 18.63
N ASN A 87 -16.74 3.68 19.61
CA ASN A 87 -16.98 2.44 20.37
C ASN A 87 -18.07 2.61 21.44
N ARG A 88 -19.31 2.83 21.00
CA ARG A 88 -20.48 2.97 21.87
C ARG A 88 -21.69 2.20 21.32
N PRO A 89 -22.57 1.69 22.19
CA PRO A 89 -23.80 1.02 21.76
C PRO A 89 -24.77 1.97 21.04
N GLU A 90 -24.69 3.28 21.31
CA GLU A 90 -25.49 4.29 20.59
C GLU A 90 -24.92 4.63 19.21
N SER A 91 -23.65 4.31 18.93
CA SER A 91 -23.01 4.57 17.65
C SER A 91 -23.44 3.51 16.63
N THR A 92 -24.26 3.92 15.67
CA THR A 92 -24.76 3.03 14.63
C THR A 92 -23.83 3.11 13.42
N TRP A 93 -22.99 2.09 13.25
CA TRP A 93 -22.40 1.80 11.95
C TRP A 93 -23.53 1.30 11.02
N PRO A 94 -23.82 1.95 9.88
CA PRO A 94 -25.06 1.73 9.14
C PRO A 94 -25.06 0.46 8.26
N ILE A 95 -24.14 -0.50 8.46
CA ILE A 95 -24.28 -1.80 7.80
C ILE A 95 -25.35 -2.59 8.57
N PRO A 96 -26.47 -2.96 7.93
CA PRO A 96 -27.46 -3.83 8.56
C PRO A 96 -26.80 -5.13 9.05
N PRO A 97 -27.20 -5.67 10.21
CA PRO A 97 -26.63 -6.92 10.73
C PRO A 97 -26.81 -8.12 9.78
N ASP A 98 -27.71 -8.00 8.80
CA ASP A 98 -28.02 -9.02 7.78
C ASP A 98 -27.20 -8.89 6.49
N VAL A 99 -26.26 -7.95 6.40
CA VAL A 99 -25.34 -7.88 5.26
C VAL A 99 -24.07 -8.64 5.64
N GLU A 100 -23.92 -9.85 5.09
CA GLU A 100 -22.63 -10.52 5.00
C GLU A 100 -21.67 -9.58 4.28
N VAL A 101 -20.76 -8.96 5.05
CA VAL A 101 -19.62 -8.26 4.47
C VAL A 101 -18.85 -9.35 3.73
N GLU A 102 -18.85 -9.29 2.39
CA GLU A 102 -18.19 -10.30 1.57
C GLU A 102 -16.81 -10.57 2.17
N PRO A 103 -16.49 -11.83 2.52
CA PRO A 103 -15.21 -12.15 3.13
C PRO A 103 -14.11 -11.65 2.19
N LYS A 104 -13.08 -11.03 2.79
CA LYS A 104 -11.85 -10.53 2.16
C LYS A 104 -11.63 -11.23 0.83
N SER A 105 -11.81 -10.52 -0.29
CA SER A 105 -11.71 -11.20 -1.58
C SER A 105 -10.38 -11.95 -1.60
N SER A 106 -10.43 -13.24 -1.93
CA SER A 106 -9.24 -14.08 -2.09
C SER A 106 -8.42 -13.65 -3.30
N GLU A 107 -8.80 -12.56 -3.96
CA GLU A 107 -8.08 -11.97 -5.06
C GLU A 107 -6.87 -11.25 -4.49
N THR A 108 -5.69 -11.79 -4.79
CA THR A 108 -4.42 -11.17 -4.43
C THR A 108 -4.42 -9.70 -4.85
N SER A 109 -4.22 -8.78 -3.91
CA SER A 109 -4.15 -7.36 -4.24
C SER A 109 -2.97 -7.08 -5.18
N LEU A 110 -3.06 -6.04 -6.02
CA LEU A 110 -1.98 -5.69 -6.96
C LEU A 110 -0.63 -5.46 -6.26
N SER A 111 -0.66 -4.90 -5.04
CA SER A 111 0.55 -4.70 -4.23
C SER A 111 1.13 -6.00 -3.71
N GLU A 112 0.28 -6.94 -3.27
CA GLU A 112 0.72 -8.26 -2.82
C GLU A 112 1.28 -9.06 -3.99
N TRP A 113 0.59 -9.06 -5.14
CA TRP A 113 1.03 -9.74 -6.36
C TRP A 113 2.41 -9.25 -6.81
N ARG A 114 2.62 -7.93 -6.88
CA ARG A 114 3.90 -7.33 -7.26
C ARG A 114 5.04 -7.71 -6.30
N ASN A 115 4.74 -7.87 -5.02
CA ASN A 115 5.73 -8.21 -4.00
C ASN A 115 6.06 -9.71 -3.94
N GLN A 116 5.41 -10.56 -4.74
CA GLN A 116 5.75 -11.98 -4.80
C GLN A 116 7.12 -12.18 -5.44
N THR A 117 7.98 -12.99 -4.82
CA THR A 117 9.36 -13.22 -5.24
C THR A 117 9.45 -13.66 -6.71
N HIS A 118 8.58 -14.57 -7.15
CA HIS A 118 8.59 -15.04 -8.54
C HIS A 118 8.22 -13.93 -9.54
N VAL A 119 7.32 -12.99 -9.18
CA VAL A 119 6.96 -11.84 -10.04
C VAL A 119 8.16 -10.89 -10.18
N GLN A 120 8.88 -10.61 -9.09
CA GLN A 120 10.09 -9.80 -9.14
C GLN A 120 11.20 -10.44 -9.97
N THR A 121 11.43 -11.75 -9.80
CA THR A 121 12.41 -12.49 -10.59
C THR A 121 12.04 -12.53 -12.07
N ALA A 122 10.76 -12.70 -12.41
CA ALA A 122 10.27 -12.61 -13.79
C ALA A 122 10.54 -11.21 -14.37
N ALA A 123 10.20 -10.15 -13.63
CA ALA A 123 10.39 -8.77 -14.08
C ALA A 123 11.86 -8.46 -14.35
N VAL A 124 12.77 -8.84 -13.45
CA VAL A 124 14.23 -8.65 -13.64
C VAL A 124 14.73 -9.42 -14.85
N SER A 125 14.25 -10.65 -15.04
CA SER A 125 14.62 -11.47 -16.20
C SER A 125 14.16 -10.81 -17.50
N ILE A 126 12.90 -10.41 -17.61
CA ILE A 126 12.36 -9.68 -18.78
C ILE A 126 13.21 -8.45 -19.09
N LEU A 127 13.54 -7.64 -18.08
CA LEU A 127 14.40 -6.47 -18.26
C LEU A 127 15.79 -6.85 -18.78
N ALA A 128 16.40 -7.91 -18.26
CA ALA A 128 17.69 -8.41 -18.73
C ALA A 128 17.62 -8.89 -20.20
N ALA A 129 16.54 -9.55 -20.62
CA ALA A 129 16.33 -9.92 -22.03
C ALA A 129 16.19 -8.70 -22.94
N ILE A 130 15.42 -7.69 -22.52
CA ILE A 130 15.24 -6.44 -23.29
C ILE A 130 16.59 -5.74 -23.46
N LEU A 131 17.34 -5.57 -22.36
CA LEU A 131 18.66 -4.94 -22.40
C LEU A 131 19.66 -5.75 -23.23
N GLY A 132 19.68 -7.07 -23.07
CA GLY A 132 20.52 -7.97 -23.86
C GLY A 132 20.24 -7.84 -25.35
N THR A 133 18.95 -7.82 -25.73
CA THR A 133 18.53 -7.63 -27.12
C THR A 133 18.96 -6.26 -27.67
N ALA A 134 18.80 -5.19 -26.88
CA ALA A 134 19.25 -3.86 -27.27
C ALA A 134 20.77 -3.82 -27.51
N ILE A 135 21.56 -4.43 -26.62
CA ILE A 135 23.02 -4.52 -26.78
C ILE A 135 23.40 -5.35 -28.02
N THR A 136 22.71 -6.46 -28.27
CA THR A 136 22.91 -7.26 -29.49
C THR A 136 22.61 -6.44 -30.74
N LEU A 137 21.51 -5.69 -30.78
CA LEU A 137 21.19 -4.81 -31.90
C LEU A 137 22.29 -3.78 -32.11
N VAL A 138 22.81 -3.19 -31.03
CA VAL A 138 23.91 -2.24 -31.12
C VAL A 138 25.15 -2.88 -31.77
N GLY A 139 25.51 -4.09 -31.35
CA GLY A 139 26.61 -4.83 -31.95
C GLY A 139 26.39 -5.14 -33.44
N VAL A 140 25.17 -5.50 -33.84
CA VAL A 140 24.82 -5.75 -35.25
C VAL A 140 24.98 -4.50 -36.10
N PHE A 141 24.47 -3.36 -35.64
CA PHE A 141 24.62 -2.08 -36.37
C PHE A 141 26.07 -1.62 -36.45
N GLN A 142 26.88 -1.88 -35.42
CA GLN A 142 28.31 -1.59 -35.48
C GLN A 142 29.03 -2.45 -36.53
N ILE A 143 28.73 -3.76 -36.63
CA ILE A 143 29.28 -4.63 -37.67
C ILE A 143 28.81 -4.20 -39.07
N GLY A 144 27.58 -3.70 -39.16
CA GLY A 144 27.03 -3.10 -40.39
C GLY A 144 27.67 -1.77 -40.81
N GLY A 145 28.58 -1.21 -39.99
CA GLY A 145 29.34 0.00 -40.32
C GLY A 145 28.59 1.32 -40.05
N TYR A 146 27.46 1.28 -39.33
CA TYR A 146 26.67 2.48 -39.06
C TYR A 146 27.33 3.44 -38.04
N TYR A 147 28.12 2.91 -37.12
CA TYR A 147 28.88 3.65 -36.12
C TYR A 147 30.03 2.79 -35.57
N GLN A 148 30.97 3.41 -34.86
CA GLN A 148 32.10 2.73 -34.24
C GLN A 148 32.14 3.05 -32.74
N LEU A 149 32.13 2.01 -31.92
CA LEU A 149 32.35 2.10 -30.48
C LEU A 149 33.75 1.58 -30.13
N PRO A 150 34.31 1.98 -28.98
CA PRO A 150 35.59 1.46 -28.49
C PRO A 150 35.56 -0.03 -28.14
N ILE A 151 34.37 -0.63 -28.04
CA ILE A 151 34.15 -2.07 -27.83
C ILE A 151 33.84 -2.70 -29.18
N SER A 152 34.32 -3.92 -29.46
CA SER A 152 34.06 -4.57 -30.74
C SER A 152 32.58 -4.99 -30.88
N GLY A 153 32.04 -4.92 -32.09
CA GLY A 153 30.65 -5.32 -32.36
C GLY A 153 30.37 -6.80 -32.03
N ASN A 154 31.36 -7.67 -32.22
CA ASN A 154 31.26 -9.08 -31.85
C ASN A 154 31.17 -9.28 -30.33
N ASP A 155 31.91 -8.50 -29.55
CA ASP A 155 31.84 -8.55 -28.08
C ASP A 155 30.47 -8.08 -27.59
N LEU A 156 29.93 -7.02 -28.18
CA LEU A 156 28.58 -6.52 -27.87
C LEU A 156 27.51 -7.58 -28.16
N ILE A 157 27.57 -8.23 -29.33
CA ILE A 157 26.65 -9.34 -29.66
C ILE A 157 26.78 -10.45 -28.63
N THR A 158 28.01 -10.83 -28.27
CA THR A 158 28.28 -11.90 -27.30
C THR A 158 27.70 -11.56 -25.93
N TYR A 159 27.89 -10.34 -25.44
CA TYR A 159 27.33 -9.88 -24.17
C TYR A 159 25.81 -9.84 -24.19
N GLY A 160 25.22 -9.31 -25.26
CA GLY A 160 23.77 -9.23 -25.42
C GLY A 160 23.10 -10.61 -25.47
N LEU A 161 23.69 -11.56 -26.21
CA LEU A 161 23.22 -12.95 -26.26
C LEU A 161 23.41 -13.67 -24.93
N SER A 162 24.53 -13.43 -24.23
CA SER A 162 24.77 -14.01 -22.90
C SER A 162 23.75 -13.50 -21.88
N ALA A 163 23.44 -12.20 -21.90
CA ALA A 163 22.40 -11.62 -21.05
C ALA A 163 21.02 -12.21 -21.37
N ALA A 164 20.70 -12.42 -22.64
CA ALA A 164 19.46 -13.08 -23.04
C ALA A 164 19.38 -14.53 -22.52
N LEU A 165 20.46 -15.31 -22.62
CA LEU A 165 20.53 -16.67 -22.07
C LEU A 165 20.29 -16.69 -20.55
N VAL A 166 20.94 -15.79 -19.81
CA VAL A 166 20.74 -15.68 -18.36
C VAL A 166 19.31 -15.28 -18.02
N SER A 167 18.70 -14.38 -18.80
CA SER A 167 17.28 -14.05 -18.64
C SER A 167 16.37 -15.27 -18.78
N TYR A 168 16.61 -16.13 -19.78
CA TYR A 168 15.79 -17.33 -19.94
C TYR A 168 15.87 -18.25 -18.73
N VAL A 169 17.07 -18.43 -18.16
CA VAL A 169 17.23 -19.19 -16.90
C VAL A 169 16.42 -18.56 -15.77
N GLY A 170 16.47 -17.23 -15.63
CA GLY A 170 15.69 -16.51 -14.63
C GLY A 170 14.17 -16.64 -14.81
N MET A 171 13.68 -16.60 -16.05
CA MET A 171 12.26 -16.83 -16.37
C MET A 171 11.82 -18.24 -16.02
N ILE A 172 12.62 -19.26 -16.37
CA ILE A 172 12.33 -20.66 -16.04
C ILE A 172 12.30 -20.84 -14.52
N ALA A 173 13.27 -20.28 -13.81
CA ALA A 173 13.33 -20.32 -12.35
C ALA A 173 12.10 -19.65 -11.71
N SER A 174 11.69 -18.49 -12.22
CA SER A 174 10.45 -17.82 -11.78
C SER A 174 9.21 -18.68 -12.01
N GLY A 175 9.07 -19.28 -13.19
CA GLY A 175 7.97 -20.20 -13.48
C GLY A 175 7.95 -21.41 -12.54
N ALA A 176 9.12 -22.00 -12.24
CA ALA A 176 9.25 -23.08 -11.28
C ALA A 176 8.82 -22.63 -9.87
N MET A 177 9.29 -21.47 -9.41
CA MET A 177 8.89 -20.89 -8.11
C MET A 177 7.36 -20.69 -8.03
N TRP A 178 6.74 -20.22 -9.11
CA TRP A 178 5.28 -20.04 -9.16
C TRP A 178 4.52 -21.38 -9.03
N ILE A 179 4.99 -22.45 -9.69
CA ILE A 179 4.39 -23.79 -9.58
C ILE A 179 4.53 -24.35 -8.16
N PHE A 180 5.72 -24.25 -7.56
CA PHE A 180 5.95 -24.77 -6.21
C PHE A 180 5.20 -23.98 -5.14
N ASN A 181 5.03 -22.67 -5.32
CA ASN A 181 4.27 -21.84 -4.38
C ASN A 181 2.77 -22.15 -4.38
N GLN A 182 2.23 -22.68 -5.48
CA GLN A 182 0.83 -23.15 -5.55
C GLN A 182 0.60 -24.53 -4.92
N SER A 183 1.67 -25.30 -4.69
CA SER A 183 1.58 -26.69 -4.23
C SER A 183 1.90 -26.87 -2.75
N ALA A 184 2.17 -25.78 -2.01
CA ALA A 184 2.23 -25.81 -0.56
C ALA A 184 0.80 -25.87 0.02
N PRO A 185 0.40 -26.95 0.72
CA PRO A 185 -0.85 -26.94 1.47
C PRO A 185 -0.71 -25.99 2.67
N GLU A 186 -1.77 -25.23 2.95
CA GLU A 186 -1.95 -24.47 4.20
C GLU A 186 -1.94 -25.40 5.43
#